data_AF-A0A6G3WLK3-F1
#
_entry.id   AF-A0A6G3WLK3-F1
#
_cell.length_a   1.000
_cell.length_b   1.000
_cell.length_c   1.000
_cell.angle_alpha   90.00
_cell.angle_beta   90.00
_cell.angle_gamma   90.00
#
_symmetry.space_group_name_H-M   'P 1'
#
loop_
_entity.id
_entity.type
_entity.pdbx_description
1 polymer ?
#
loop_
_entity_poly.entity_id
_entity_poly.type
_entity_poly.pdbx_seq_one_letter_code
_entity_poly.pdbx_strand_id
1 'polypeptide(L)'
;GHVYGAVALDGGRVRVTVQQLRDERGTAVPTGVVHELTLPAVTPVEVRELAGGNPGDMRLDEVVDRLRTGPRWVFALDYDGEGRVQSLREAHWLTVE
;
A
#
# COMPACT_ATOMS: atom_id res chain seq x y z
N GLY A 1 3.95 -5.46 -0.50
CA GLY A 1 4.79 -4.84 0.54
C GLY A 1 3.91 -4.29 1.65
N HIS A 2 4.46 -4.08 2.84
CA HIS A 2 3.78 -3.21 3.80
C HIS A 2 3.83 -1.78 3.29
N VAL A 3 2.68 -1.12 3.24
CA VAL A 3 2.57 0.31 2.88
C VAL A 3 2.12 1.05 4.13
N TYR A 4 2.90 2.04 4.54
CA TYR A 4 2.70 2.75 5.79
C TYR A 4 3.44 4.09 5.79
N GLY A 5 3.42 4.83 6.91
CA GLY A 5 4.05 6.14 7.00
C GLY A 5 3.51 7.16 5.99
N ALA A 6 2.23 7.07 5.63
CA ALA A 6 1.65 7.93 4.60
C ALA A 6 1.59 9.41 5.04
N VAL A 7 2.07 10.30 4.16
CA VAL A 7 2.08 11.75 4.35
C VAL A 7 1.55 12.42 3.09
N ALA A 8 0.47 13.20 3.22
CA ALA A 8 -0.02 14.05 2.14
C ALA A 8 1.00 15.17 1.87
N LEU A 9 1.25 15.43 0.58
CA LEU A 9 2.12 16.48 0.08
C LEU A 9 1.31 17.49 -0.74
N ASP A 10 1.89 18.66 -0.97
CA ASP A 10 1.33 19.64 -1.89
C ASP A 10 1.23 19.10 -3.32
N GLY A 11 0.28 19.64 -4.09
CA GLY A 11 0.08 19.27 -5.49
C GLY A 11 -0.62 17.92 -5.70
N GLY A 12 -1.41 17.45 -4.72
CA GLY A 12 -2.22 16.23 -4.86
C GLY A 12 -1.37 14.98 -4.92
N ARG A 13 -0.36 14.89 -4.06
CA ARG A 13 0.54 13.73 -3.96
C ARG A 13 0.55 13.19 -2.54
N VAL A 14 0.86 11.92 -2.40
CA VAL A 14 1.05 11.25 -1.12
C VAL A 14 2.38 10.52 -1.17
N ARG A 15 3.20 10.73 -0.15
CA ARG A 15 4.40 9.92 0.08
C ARG A 15 4.07 8.79 1.01
N VAL A 16 4.53 7.58 0.69
CA VAL A 16 4.38 6.38 1.52
C VAL A 16 5.72 5.68 1.67
N THR A 17 5.92 5.00 2.79
CA THR A 17 7.00 4.03 2.96
C THR A 17 6.51 2.66 2.53
N VAL A 18 7.34 1.95 1.75
CA VAL A 18 7.11 0.58 1.32
C VAL A 18 8.21 -0.30 1.85
N GLN A 19 7.86 -1.24 2.73
CA GLN A 19 8.73 -2.36 3.06
C GLN A 19 8.39 -3.52 2.12
N GLN A 20 9.37 -3.93 1.32
CA GLN A 20 9.19 -5.00 0.35
C GLN A 20 9.10 -6.34 1.07
N LEU A 21 8.08 -7.11 0.68
CA LEU A 21 7.83 -8.46 1.16
C LEU A 21 8.05 -9.45 0.00
N ARG A 22 8.44 -10.67 0.33
CA ARG A 22 8.42 -11.82 -0.59
C ARG A 22 7.36 -12.81 -0.13
N ASP A 23 6.69 -13.45 -1.09
CA ASP A 23 5.75 -14.52 -0.82
C ASP A 23 6.50 -15.85 -0.66
N GLU A 24 6.41 -16.42 0.54
CA GLU A 24 6.84 -17.77 0.88
C GLU A 24 5.62 -18.66 1.11
N ARG A 25 5.03 -19.16 0.01
CA ARG A 25 3.92 -20.13 0.03
C ARG A 25 2.68 -19.62 0.79
N GLY A 26 2.29 -18.37 0.55
CA GLY A 26 1.17 -17.68 1.19
C GLY A 26 1.56 -16.84 2.40
N THR A 27 2.83 -16.89 2.82
CA THR A 27 3.35 -16.07 3.92
C THR A 27 4.20 -14.92 3.38
N ALA A 28 3.86 -13.69 3.74
CA ALA A 28 4.61 -12.51 3.35
C ALA A 28 5.75 -12.26 4.34
N VAL A 29 6.99 -12.43 3.88
CA VAL A 29 8.21 -12.28 4.69
C VAL A 29 8.96 -11.00 4.30
N PRO A 30 9.37 -10.14 5.25
CA PRO A 30 10.18 -8.97 4.95
C PRO A 30 11.52 -9.31 4.28
N THR A 31 11.83 -8.58 3.21
CA THR A 31 13.10 -8.74 2.48
C THR A 31 14.26 -7.92 3.04
N GLY A 32 13.98 -7.01 3.98
CA GLY A 32 14.90 -6.00 4.47
C GLY A 32 14.98 -4.74 3.58
N VAL A 33 14.39 -4.76 2.37
CA VAL A 33 14.34 -3.58 1.49
C VAL A 33 13.19 -2.67 1.90
N VAL A 34 13.51 -1.40 2.15
CA VAL A 34 12.55 -0.33 2.47
C VAL A 34 12.82 0.87 1.58
N HIS A 35 11.79 1.44 0.97
CA HIS A 35 11.92 2.63 0.13
C HIS A 35 10.70 3.54 0.26
N GLU A 36 10.84 4.81 -0.13
CA GLU A 36 9.73 5.76 -0.19
C GLU A 36 9.20 5.84 -1.63
N LEU A 37 7.88 5.90 -1.77
CA LEU A 37 7.20 6.19 -3.03
C LEU A 37 6.38 7.47 -2.90
N THR A 38 6.41 8.30 -3.93
CA THR A 38 5.48 9.43 -4.05
C THR A 38 4.49 9.13 -5.16
N LEU A 39 3.22 9.06 -4.81
CA LEU A 39 2.12 8.66 -5.69
C LEU A 39 1.12 9.81 -5.83
N PRO A 40 0.37 9.89 -6.93
CA PRO A 40 -0.82 10.72 -7.00
C PRO A 40 -1.78 10.41 -5.84
N ALA A 41 -2.38 11.44 -5.25
CA ALA A 41 -3.41 11.30 -4.23
C ALA A 41 -4.63 10.49 -4.72
N VAL A 42 -4.89 10.56 -6.02
CA VAL A 42 -5.97 9.83 -6.71
C VAL A 42 -5.62 8.39 -7.08
N THR A 43 -4.43 7.89 -6.73
CA THR A 43 -4.05 6.50 -7.01
C THR A 43 -5.10 5.56 -6.39
N PRO A 44 -5.72 4.66 -7.18
CA PRO A 44 -6.68 3.69 -6.68
C PRO A 44 -6.08 2.75 -5.64
N VAL A 45 -6.84 2.46 -4.60
CA VAL A 45 -6.51 1.52 -3.53
C VAL A 45 -7.72 0.61 -3.32
N GLU A 46 -7.60 -0.65 -3.72
CA GLU A 46 -8.57 -1.68 -3.36
C GLU A 46 -8.29 -2.11 -1.91
N VAL A 47 -9.29 -1.92 -1.03
CA VAL A 47 -9.16 -2.11 0.42
C VAL A 47 -10.15 -3.14 0.94
N ARG A 48 -9.82 -3.77 2.07
CA ARG A 48 -10.71 -4.65 2.83
C ARG A 48 -10.56 -4.45 4.33
N GLU A 49 -9.49 -4.95 4.94
CA GLU A 49 -9.27 -4.82 6.39
C GLU A 49 -8.87 -3.40 6.76
N LEU A 50 -8.21 -2.67 5.86
CA LEU A 50 -7.95 -1.24 6.06
C LEU A 50 -9.25 -0.44 6.19
N ALA A 51 -10.30 -0.86 5.49
CA ALA A 51 -11.65 -0.28 5.59
C ALA A 51 -12.53 -0.95 6.67
N GLY A 52 -11.93 -1.66 7.64
CA GLY A 52 -12.66 -2.30 8.73
C GLY A 52 -13.47 -3.52 8.31
N GLY A 53 -13.01 -4.25 7.29
CA GLY A 53 -13.64 -5.47 6.80
C GLY A 53 -14.72 -5.24 5.72
N ASN A 54 -14.85 -4.01 5.22
CA ASN A 54 -15.76 -3.66 4.13
C ASN A 54 -14.97 -3.49 2.81
N PRO A 55 -15.00 -4.48 1.90
CA PRO A 55 -14.28 -4.39 0.64
C PRO A 55 -14.76 -3.22 -0.22
N GLY A 56 -13.84 -2.52 -0.88
CA GLY A 56 -14.18 -1.48 -1.84
C GLY A 56 -12.98 -0.78 -2.45
N ASP A 57 -13.24 0.04 -3.45
CA ASP A 57 -12.24 0.88 -4.10
C ASP A 57 -12.23 2.27 -3.45
N MET A 58 -11.05 2.71 -3.04
CA MET A 58 -10.79 4.03 -2.48
C MET A 58 -9.67 4.72 -3.24
N ARG A 59 -9.44 6.00 -2.93
CA ARG A 59 -8.26 6.75 -3.36
C ARG A 59 -7.22 6.81 -2.24
N LEU A 60 -5.97 7.00 -2.62
CA LEU A 60 -4.87 7.03 -1.67
C LEU A 60 -5.02 8.15 -0.62
N ASP A 61 -5.57 9.31 -0.99
CA ASP A 61 -5.90 10.41 -0.07
C ASP A 61 -6.91 10.01 1.02
N GLU A 62 -7.91 9.20 0.68
CA GLU A 62 -8.95 8.72 1.59
C GLU A 62 -8.44 7.74 2.66
N VAL A 63 -7.25 7.18 2.45
CA VAL A 63 -6.64 6.18 3.35
C VAL A 63 -5.35 6.65 4.03
N VAL A 64 -4.88 7.88 3.76
CA VAL A 64 -3.63 8.43 4.34
C VAL A 64 -3.62 8.34 5.86
N ASP A 65 -4.69 8.74 6.54
CA ASP A 65 -4.71 8.76 8.01
C ASP A 65 -4.54 7.36 8.61
N ARG A 66 -5.06 6.32 7.93
CA ARG A 66 -4.91 4.93 8.35
C ARG A 66 -3.48 4.46 8.11
N LEU A 67 -2.97 4.73 6.91
CA LEU A 67 -1.61 4.38 6.50
C LEU A 67 -0.52 5.22 7.17
N ARG A 68 -0.83 6.27 7.94
CA ARG A 68 0.16 7.08 8.66
C ARG A 68 0.89 6.31 9.75
N THR A 69 0.26 5.27 10.28
CA THR A 69 0.80 4.44 11.37
C THR A 69 1.81 3.41 10.86
N GLY A 70 2.24 2.46 11.70
CA GLY A 70 3.21 1.43 11.33
C GLY A 70 2.70 0.38 10.32
N PRO A 71 3.53 -0.62 9.97
CA PRO A 71 3.25 -1.62 8.93
C PRO A 71 2.15 -2.61 9.34
N ARG A 72 0.88 -2.21 9.21
CA ARG A 72 -0.28 -3.03 9.58
C ARG A 72 -0.92 -3.80 8.43
N TRP A 73 -0.89 -3.24 7.22
CA TRP A 73 -1.53 -3.83 6.05
C TRP A 73 -0.50 -4.12 4.96
N VAL A 74 -0.79 -5.14 4.15
CA VAL A 74 0.03 -5.53 3.00
C VAL A 74 -0.72 -5.19 1.72
N PHE A 75 0.00 -4.62 0.76
CA PHE A 75 -0.53 -4.33 -0.57
C PHE A 75 0.31 -5.00 -1.66
N ALA A 76 -0.36 -5.54 -2.67
CA ALA A 76 0.20 -5.67 -4.00
C ALA A 76 0.24 -4.28 -4.65
N LEU A 77 1.37 -3.95 -5.29
CA LEU A 77 1.52 -2.72 -6.07
C LEU A 77 1.43 -3.13 -7.53
N ASP A 78 0.38 -2.67 -8.20
CA ASP A 78 0.16 -2.93 -9.62
C ASP A 78 0.87 -1.82 -10.41
N TYR A 79 1.68 -2.20 -11.40
CA TYR A 79 2.46 -1.27 -12.22
C TYR A 79 1.89 -1.16 -13.63
N ASP A 80 1.89 0.05 -14.18
CA ASP A 80 1.58 0.27 -15.59
C ASP A 80 2.71 -0.24 -16.51
N GLY A 81 2.50 -0.16 -17.83
CA GLY A 81 3.48 -0.59 -18.83
C GLY A 81 4.79 0.24 -18.85
N GLU A 82 4.84 1.37 -18.13
CA GLU A 82 6.02 2.21 -17.98
C GLU A 82 6.73 1.96 -16.63
N GLY A 83 6.24 1.01 -15.83
CA GLY A 83 6.81 0.67 -14.53
C GLY A 83 6.45 1.66 -13.42
N ARG A 84 5.40 2.47 -13.59
CA ARG A 84 4.86 3.34 -12.53
C ARG A 84 3.76 2.62 -11.78
N VAL A 85 3.65 2.86 -10.47
CA VAL A 85 2.55 2.31 -9.68
C VAL A 85 1.23 2.92 -10.18
N GLN A 86 0.34 2.05 -10.66
CA GLN A 86 -0.98 2.39 -11.16
C GLN A 86 -2.04 2.27 -10.06
N SER A 87 -1.94 1.26 -9.21
CA SER A 87 -2.88 1.00 -8.12
C SER A 87 -2.25 0.18 -7.00
N LEU A 88 -2.90 0.20 -5.83
CA LEU A 88 -2.59 -0.67 -4.71
C LEU A 88 -3.77 -1.61 -4.47
N ARG A 89 -3.49 -2.86 -4.12
CA ARG A 89 -4.53 -3.83 -3.75
C ARG A 89 -4.18 -4.53 -2.46
N GLU A 90 -5.07 -4.46 -1.48
CA GLU A 90 -4.85 -5.10 -0.19
C GLU A 90 -4.70 -6.62 -0.37
N ALA A 91 -3.53 -7.13 -0.01
CA ALA A 91 -3.14 -8.52 -0.20
C ALA A 91 -3.68 -9.41 0.92
N HIS A 92 -5.00 -9.42 1.10
CA HIS A 92 -5.72 -10.12 2.17
C HIS A 92 -5.62 -11.66 2.08
N TRP A 93 -5.06 -12.19 0.99
CA TRP A 93 -4.76 -13.62 0.81
C TRP A 93 -3.42 -14.04 1.43
N LEU A 94 -2.59 -13.09 1.88
CA LEU A 94 -1.30 -13.37 2.51
C LEU A 94 -1.42 -13.31 4.04
N THR A 95 -0.77 -14.25 4.72
CA THR A 95 -0.46 -14.14 6.15
C THR A 95 0.86 -13.39 6.34
N VAL A 96 0.98 -12.57 7.38
CA VAL A 96 2.21 -11.83 7.70
C VAL A 96 2.91 -12.52 8.87
N GLU A 97 4.22 -12.72 8.75
CA GLU A 97 5.09 -13.25 9.82
C GLU A 97 5.61 -12.15 10.75
#